data_AF-A0A9D1V7W5-F1
#
_entry.id   AF-A0A9D1V7W5-F1
#
_cell.length_a   1.000
_cell.length_b   1.000
_cell.length_c   1.000
_cell.angle_alpha   90.00
_cell.angle_beta   90.00
_cell.angle_gamma   90.00
#
_symmetry.space_group_name_H-M   'P 1'
#
loop_
_entity.id
_entity.type
_entity.pdbx_description
1 polymer ?
#
loop_
_entity_poly.entity_id
_entity_poly.type
_entity_poly.pdbx_seq_one_letter_code
_entity_poly.pdbx_strand_id
1 'polypeptide(L)'
;MRGAVKRISALLLSVAMAAGILYMASGCGEADTGAERYTIVYDLNYEGGGERRVTAQEGAKIVDWQAPRDGYDFTGWYTDAQASQKFSFPSTVSSDLTLYASWKQKEGYVTVNFDYGYHDSPSLSMSVEKGKTIPQEYVEDGERLGMTFEGWYSDEQCTQKWDLQQDAVSADMTLYAGYSYDPSFVPRDEQGNVIYEDVKVVVWVNGIGDVGGNAALSVMQDIAAQFNAEHEGEIEVTVTSAYNDYGGQAGLLSRVQRTNASNYDSHNFYTVADVYDVAGIEWSPDDYVFAGRKESTVSGEMMSVPLYATVPYIAYNKELMNKYNVDAPLPSNYSELSALLQKAVQGESGNAGFRSIVTNNGWSFKEWPSMVSFVQNDAEYVKYSPDSGEYASDWNQDAVQLRAQEALQIAYDLFGAEGKNGGGISGGTIGGSYDLLLSGDALMSVFTLVGMEDRLLANSDRLAVMPLSNLFTDSEGESARRIPAHTISLSYYRYASAVSNTQLCAAALFTDYLSSHSYKLAEYGLIPMRKSVLESDEYVNSANPTVNLIKQYGDPDDFFTIDGYKYAKEIVNKVCAEKYLLPFLETDGKGVAETIESWTRSIQTKIY
;
A
#
# COMPACT_ATOMS: atom_id res chain seq x y z
N MET A 1 -36.59 -16.29 -19.28
CA MET A 1 -36.95 -15.49 -20.48
C MET A 1 -37.41 -14.11 -20.03
N ARG A 2 -36.81 -13.06 -20.62
CA ARG A 2 -36.97 -11.61 -20.35
C ARG A 2 -36.40 -11.18 -18.98
N GLY A 3 -35.47 -10.24 -18.87
CA GLY A 3 -34.92 -9.29 -19.83
C GLY A 3 -33.44 -9.01 -19.58
N ALA A 4 -32.68 -8.99 -20.67
CA ALA A 4 -31.35 -8.44 -20.75
C ALA A 4 -31.43 -6.95 -21.11
N VAL A 5 -30.33 -6.25 -20.82
CA VAL A 5 -29.92 -4.94 -21.36
C VAL A 5 -30.58 -3.71 -20.73
N LYS A 6 -29.77 -2.94 -19.98
CA LYS A 6 -29.61 -1.49 -20.18
C LYS A 6 -28.31 -1.01 -19.54
N ARG A 7 -27.29 -0.82 -20.38
CA ARG A 7 -26.13 0.05 -20.11
C ARG A 7 -26.45 1.44 -20.66
N ILE A 8 -26.05 2.45 -19.87
CA ILE A 8 -25.77 3.86 -20.20
C ILE A 8 -26.98 4.73 -20.58
N SER A 9 -27.31 5.70 -19.71
CA SER A 9 -27.46 7.15 -20.00
C SER A 9 -28.13 7.86 -18.82
N ALA A 10 -27.44 8.80 -18.14
CA ALA A 10 -27.93 10.15 -17.84
C ALA A 10 -26.99 10.89 -16.86
N LEU A 11 -25.99 11.57 -17.43
CA LEU A 11 -25.46 12.81 -16.86
C LEU A 11 -26.53 13.91 -16.96
N LEU A 12 -26.50 14.83 -15.99
CA LEU A 12 -26.89 16.25 -16.04
C LEU A 12 -28.38 16.61 -16.07
N LEU A 13 -28.82 17.24 -14.98
CA LEU A 13 -29.86 18.27 -15.01
C LEU A 13 -29.55 19.41 -14.03
N SER A 14 -28.52 20.19 -14.35
CA SER A 14 -28.59 21.64 -14.14
C SER A 14 -28.02 22.34 -15.38
N VAL A 15 -28.94 22.95 -16.12
CA VAL A 15 -28.67 23.74 -17.33
C VAL A 15 -28.12 25.09 -16.90
N ALA A 16 -26.84 25.35 -17.18
CA ALA A 16 -26.33 26.69 -17.43
C ALA A 16 -25.29 26.61 -18.55
N MET A 17 -25.54 27.36 -19.62
CA MET A 17 -24.85 27.34 -20.91
C MET A 17 -23.31 27.38 -20.82
N ALA A 18 -22.65 26.42 -21.46
CA ALA A 18 -21.32 26.60 -22.04
C ALA A 18 -21.23 25.81 -23.35
N ALA A 19 -21.85 26.36 -24.40
CA ALA A 19 -21.53 25.97 -25.77
C ALA A 19 -20.24 26.68 -26.18
N GLY A 20 -19.25 25.91 -26.67
CA GLY A 20 -18.08 26.47 -27.33
C GLY A 20 -16.89 25.52 -27.42
N ILE A 21 -16.94 24.52 -28.31
CA ILE A 21 -15.75 23.85 -28.83
C ILE A 21 -15.26 24.62 -30.08
N LEU A 22 -13.98 24.99 -30.03
CA LEU A 22 -13.01 25.32 -31.08
C LEU A 22 -13.50 25.76 -32.48
N TYR A 23 -12.98 26.90 -32.96
CA TYR A 23 -12.15 26.94 -34.17
C TYR A 23 -11.34 28.26 -34.29
N MET A 24 -10.14 28.13 -34.88
CA MET A 24 -9.27 29.15 -35.51
C MET A 24 -8.13 29.77 -34.66
N ALA A 25 -6.94 29.24 -34.89
CA ALA A 25 -5.67 29.92 -34.70
C ALA A 25 -5.49 31.05 -35.73
N SER A 26 -5.05 32.23 -35.27
CA SER A 26 -4.12 33.10 -36.00
C SER A 26 -3.57 34.14 -35.02
N GLY A 27 -2.26 34.33 -35.02
CA GLY A 27 -1.51 34.87 -33.91
C GLY A 27 -1.67 36.37 -33.64
N CYS A 28 -1.32 36.71 -32.40
CA CYS A 28 -0.34 37.76 -32.12
C CYS A 28 0.44 37.27 -30.88
N GLY A 29 1.76 37.28 -30.97
CA GLY A 29 2.62 36.85 -29.88
C GLY A 29 2.45 37.75 -28.66
N GLU A 30 2.31 37.14 -27.50
CA GLU A 30 2.63 37.78 -26.23
C GLU A 30 3.84 37.09 -25.64
N ALA A 31 4.82 37.92 -25.28
CA ALA A 31 6.08 37.51 -24.71
C ALA A 31 5.86 36.67 -23.45
N ASP A 32 6.63 35.59 -23.33
CA ASP A 32 6.85 34.90 -22.06
C ASP A 32 7.62 35.84 -21.13
N THR A 33 6.88 36.71 -20.45
CA THR A 33 7.40 37.44 -19.30
C THR A 33 7.67 36.36 -18.25
N GLY A 34 8.92 36.14 -17.86
CA GLY A 34 9.34 35.18 -16.81
C GLY A 34 8.77 35.51 -15.43
N ALA A 35 7.43 35.57 -15.33
CA ALA A 35 6.65 35.82 -14.15
C ALA A 35 6.41 34.46 -13.48
N GLU A 36 6.81 34.38 -12.21
CA GLU A 36 6.60 33.22 -11.36
C GLU A 36 5.11 32.82 -11.36
N ARG A 37 4.82 31.52 -11.27
CA ARG A 37 3.45 30.99 -11.23
C ARG A 37 3.31 30.14 -9.98
N TYR A 38 2.14 30.20 -9.37
CA TYR A 38 1.83 29.43 -8.18
C TYR A 38 0.47 28.74 -8.33
N THR A 39 0.27 27.66 -7.58
CA THR A 39 -0.92 26.82 -7.58
C THR A 39 -1.80 27.12 -6.37
N ILE A 40 -3.07 27.40 -6.66
CA ILE A 40 -4.11 27.48 -5.65
C ILE A 40 -4.93 26.20 -5.68
N VAL A 41 -4.92 25.46 -4.58
CA VAL A 41 -5.74 24.27 -4.36
C VAL A 41 -6.99 24.66 -3.59
N TYR A 42 -8.15 24.23 -4.06
CA TYR A 42 -9.43 24.39 -3.40
C TYR A 42 -9.94 23.00 -3.00
N ASP A 43 -9.65 22.59 -1.77
CA ASP A 43 -10.03 21.32 -1.18
C ASP A 43 -11.46 21.41 -0.61
N LEU A 44 -12.37 20.54 -1.03
CA LEU A 44 -13.74 20.59 -0.56
C LEU A 44 -13.89 20.16 0.91
N ASN A 45 -12.89 19.55 1.56
CA ASN A 45 -12.78 19.41 3.02
C ASN A 45 -14.02 18.76 3.68
N TYR A 46 -14.48 17.65 3.11
CA TYR A 46 -15.43 16.71 3.72
C TYR A 46 -15.21 15.30 3.14
N GLU A 47 -15.64 14.26 3.85
CA GLU A 47 -15.49 12.86 3.42
C GLU A 47 -16.17 12.60 2.07
N GLY A 48 -15.41 12.11 1.08
CA GLY A 48 -15.86 11.94 -0.31
C GLY A 48 -15.89 13.23 -1.16
N GLY A 49 -15.42 14.36 -0.63
CA GLY A 49 -15.29 15.62 -1.36
C GLY A 49 -13.98 15.72 -2.14
N GLY A 50 -14.04 16.06 -3.42
CA GLY A 50 -12.85 16.28 -4.25
C GLY A 50 -12.17 17.65 -4.07
N GLU A 51 -11.30 18.03 -5.01
CA GLU A 51 -10.58 19.31 -4.98
C GLU A 51 -10.46 19.92 -6.39
N ARG A 52 -10.20 21.24 -6.45
CA ARG A 52 -9.94 21.97 -7.70
C ARG A 52 -8.58 22.65 -7.63
N ARG A 53 -7.75 22.49 -8.67
CA ARG A 53 -6.45 23.17 -8.79
C ARG A 53 -6.47 24.26 -9.85
N VAL A 54 -5.87 25.40 -9.56
CA VAL A 54 -5.71 26.53 -10.49
C VAL A 54 -4.28 27.06 -10.41
N THR A 55 -3.55 27.02 -11.52
CA THR A 55 -2.22 27.63 -11.64
C THR A 55 -2.33 29.03 -12.27
N ALA A 56 -1.75 30.04 -11.63
CA ALA A 56 -1.80 31.43 -12.08
C ALA A 56 -0.47 32.16 -11.81
N GLN A 57 -0.21 33.24 -12.56
CA GLN A 57 0.99 34.06 -12.36
C GLN A 57 0.97 34.79 -11.02
N GLU A 58 2.14 35.10 -10.47
CA GLU A 58 2.32 36.00 -9.34
C GLU A 58 1.57 37.32 -9.58
N GLY A 59 0.86 37.79 -8.56
CA GLY A 59 0.02 38.98 -8.63
C GLY A 59 -1.36 38.75 -9.29
N ALA A 60 -1.62 37.57 -9.88
CA ALA A 60 -2.96 37.24 -10.38
C ALA A 60 -3.97 37.17 -9.22
N LYS A 61 -5.24 37.48 -9.48
CA LYS A 61 -6.29 37.43 -8.45
C LYS A 61 -6.67 35.98 -8.15
N ILE A 62 -6.75 35.64 -6.87
CA ILE A 62 -7.30 34.37 -6.40
C ILE A 62 -8.82 34.46 -6.50
N VAL A 63 -9.44 33.44 -7.11
CA VAL A 63 -10.89 33.41 -7.37
C VAL A 63 -11.62 32.85 -6.16
N ASP A 64 -12.61 33.58 -5.65
CA ASP A 64 -13.51 33.04 -4.63
C ASP A 64 -14.50 32.05 -5.27
N TRP A 65 -14.03 30.83 -5.51
CA TRP A 65 -14.85 29.76 -6.10
C TRP A 65 -15.88 29.27 -5.09
N GLN A 66 -17.16 29.42 -5.41
CA GLN A 66 -18.24 28.92 -4.57
C GLN A 66 -18.60 27.51 -5.06
N ALA A 67 -17.98 26.50 -4.47
CA ALA A 67 -18.25 25.11 -4.84
C ALA A 67 -19.69 24.72 -4.45
N PRO A 68 -20.42 23.98 -5.29
CA PRO A 68 -21.72 23.43 -4.92
C PRO A 68 -21.55 22.18 -4.04
N ARG A 69 -22.36 22.06 -3.00
CA ARG A 69 -22.58 20.82 -2.22
C ARG A 69 -24.05 20.74 -1.85
N ASP A 70 -24.71 19.66 -2.23
CA ASP A 70 -26.15 19.52 -1.99
C ASP A 70 -26.46 19.50 -0.49
N GLY A 71 -27.47 20.28 -0.09
CA GLY A 71 -27.85 20.44 1.31
C GLY A 71 -26.85 21.19 2.21
N TYR A 72 -25.78 21.77 1.67
CA TYR A 72 -24.86 22.64 2.42
C TYR A 72 -24.71 24.02 1.76
N ASP A 73 -24.50 25.03 2.59
CA ASP A 73 -24.05 26.36 2.22
C ASP A 73 -22.53 26.42 2.36
N PHE A 74 -21.88 26.87 1.30
CA PHE A 74 -20.46 27.19 1.33
C PHE A 74 -20.26 28.44 2.22
N THR A 75 -19.51 28.31 3.32
CA THR A 75 -19.32 29.42 4.28
C THR A 75 -18.04 30.21 4.06
N GLY A 76 -17.10 29.65 3.29
CA GLY A 76 -15.85 30.30 2.93
C GLY A 76 -14.71 29.31 2.76
N TRP A 77 -13.60 29.86 2.27
CA TRP A 77 -12.32 29.18 2.18
C TRP A 77 -11.48 29.47 3.42
N TYR A 78 -10.68 28.50 3.85
CA TYR A 78 -9.85 28.54 5.05
C TYR A 78 -8.44 28.05 4.74
N THR A 79 -7.43 28.49 5.48
CA THR A 79 -6.04 28.08 5.24
C THR A 79 -5.63 26.82 6.00
N ASP A 80 -6.57 26.21 6.72
CA ASP A 80 -6.40 24.96 7.46
C ASP A 80 -7.67 24.09 7.37
N ALA A 81 -7.49 22.76 7.38
CA ALA A 81 -8.58 21.79 7.30
C ALA A 81 -9.58 21.88 8.47
N GLN A 82 -9.13 22.37 9.64
CA GLN A 82 -9.98 22.57 10.82
C GLN A 82 -10.89 23.80 10.71
N ALA A 83 -10.83 24.52 9.58
CA ALA A 83 -11.59 25.74 9.31
C ALA A 83 -11.45 26.79 10.43
N SER A 84 -10.25 26.93 10.99
CA SER A 84 -9.98 27.86 12.08
C SER A 84 -9.50 29.24 11.59
N GLN A 85 -8.86 29.30 10.42
CA GLN A 85 -8.29 30.51 9.83
C GLN A 85 -8.96 30.84 8.48
N LYS A 86 -9.93 31.75 8.51
CA LYS A 86 -10.69 32.13 7.32
C LYS A 86 -9.84 32.92 6.33
N PHE A 87 -9.80 32.46 5.08
CA PHE A 87 -9.14 33.17 3.99
C PHE A 87 -10.01 34.34 3.52
N SER A 88 -9.39 35.50 3.29
CA SER A 88 -10.08 36.73 2.94
C SER A 88 -9.83 37.13 1.50
N PHE A 89 -10.90 37.42 0.76
CA PHE A 89 -10.85 37.94 -0.60
C PHE A 89 -11.14 39.46 -0.62
N PRO A 90 -10.63 40.20 -1.63
CA PRO A 90 -9.75 39.74 -2.69
C PRO A 90 -8.31 39.51 -2.19
N SER A 91 -7.63 38.52 -2.75
CA SER A 91 -6.22 38.26 -2.53
C SER A 91 -5.54 37.97 -3.86
N THR A 92 -4.22 38.13 -3.91
CA THR A 92 -3.40 37.85 -5.08
C THR A 92 -2.46 36.69 -4.80
N VAL A 93 -2.15 35.96 -5.85
CA VAL A 93 -1.21 34.83 -5.83
C VAL A 93 0.19 35.37 -5.52
N SER A 94 0.79 34.93 -4.42
CA SER A 94 2.17 35.26 -4.04
C SER A 94 3.00 34.03 -3.60
N SER A 95 2.32 32.90 -3.46
CA SER A 95 2.85 31.58 -3.13
C SER A 95 1.79 30.55 -3.46
N ASP A 96 2.17 29.27 -3.44
CA ASP A 96 1.18 28.19 -3.39
C ASP A 96 0.29 28.35 -2.17
N LEU A 97 -0.96 27.96 -2.31
CA LEU A 97 -1.98 28.13 -1.28
C LEU A 97 -3.01 27.01 -1.40
N THR A 98 -3.20 26.27 -0.30
CA THR A 98 -4.35 25.38 -0.17
C THR A 98 -5.44 26.07 0.63
N LEU A 99 -6.62 26.09 0.06
CA LEU A 99 -7.84 26.61 0.62
C LEU A 99 -8.78 25.44 0.88
N TYR A 100 -9.13 25.26 2.15
CA TYR A 100 -10.09 24.26 2.61
C TYR A 100 -11.47 24.89 2.68
N ALA A 101 -12.44 24.28 2.01
CA ALA A 101 -13.82 24.72 2.08
C ALA A 101 -14.34 24.53 3.51
N SER A 102 -15.18 25.44 3.95
CA SER A 102 -16.02 25.22 5.11
C SER A 102 -17.47 25.21 4.65
N TRP A 103 -18.21 24.28 5.23
CA TRP A 103 -19.60 24.04 4.89
C TRP A 103 -20.43 24.21 6.14
N LYS A 104 -21.56 24.89 5.98
CA LYS A 104 -22.62 24.89 6.96
C LYS A 104 -23.80 24.19 6.34
N GLN A 105 -24.30 23.15 7.00
CA GLN A 105 -25.50 22.48 6.53
C GLN A 105 -26.64 23.49 6.37
N LYS A 106 -27.33 23.44 5.24
CA LYS A 106 -28.46 24.34 4.96
C LYS A 106 -29.52 24.15 6.04
N GLU A 107 -30.12 25.25 6.46
CA GLU A 107 -31.25 25.17 7.38
C GLU A 107 -32.36 24.34 6.73
N GLY A 108 -32.80 23.29 7.44
CA GLY A 108 -33.78 22.35 6.90
C GLY A 108 -33.20 21.14 6.18
N TYR A 109 -31.88 20.90 6.17
CA TYR A 109 -31.27 19.66 5.70
C TYR A 109 -30.66 18.85 6.86
N VAL A 110 -30.48 17.54 6.66
CA VAL A 110 -29.89 16.57 7.59
C VAL A 110 -28.97 15.60 6.87
N THR A 111 -28.02 15.01 7.60
CA THR A 111 -27.08 14.00 7.11
C THR A 111 -27.62 12.61 7.42
N VAL A 112 -27.65 11.74 6.41
CA VAL A 112 -27.97 10.33 6.58
C VAL A 112 -26.73 9.52 6.23
N ASN A 113 -26.23 8.76 7.19
CA ASN A 113 -25.14 7.81 6.99
C ASN A 113 -25.72 6.40 6.79
N PHE A 114 -25.10 5.59 5.93
CA PHE A 114 -25.46 4.19 5.74
C PHE A 114 -24.34 3.31 6.27
N ASP A 115 -24.68 2.52 7.27
CA ASP A 115 -23.80 1.53 7.87
C ASP A 115 -24.23 0.15 7.37
N TYR A 116 -23.36 -0.52 6.62
CA TYR A 116 -23.70 -1.84 6.09
C TYR A 116 -23.45 -2.97 7.09
N GLY A 117 -22.94 -2.69 8.30
CA GLY A 117 -22.81 -3.68 9.36
C GLY A 117 -21.79 -4.80 9.07
N TYR A 118 -20.72 -4.49 8.32
CA TYR A 118 -19.57 -5.39 8.12
C TYR A 118 -18.25 -4.63 7.98
N HIS A 119 -17.14 -5.31 8.22
CA HIS A 119 -15.80 -4.73 8.13
C HIS A 119 -15.46 -4.27 6.71
N ASP A 120 -14.80 -3.12 6.59
CA ASP A 120 -14.46 -2.47 5.32
C ASP A 120 -15.68 -2.19 4.42
N SER A 121 -16.88 -2.08 5.00
CA SER A 121 -18.07 -1.73 4.24
C SER A 121 -17.92 -0.41 3.49
N PRO A 122 -18.54 -0.26 2.31
CA PRO A 122 -18.60 1.02 1.60
C PRO A 122 -19.05 2.15 2.52
N SER A 123 -18.35 3.29 2.50
CA SER A 123 -18.82 4.52 3.15
C SER A 123 -19.82 5.19 2.23
N LEU A 124 -21.06 5.39 2.71
CA LEU A 124 -22.09 6.12 2.00
C LEU A 124 -22.77 7.11 2.95
N SER A 125 -22.72 8.39 2.59
CA SER A 125 -23.38 9.47 3.33
C SER A 125 -24.07 10.42 2.37
N MET A 126 -25.24 10.94 2.74
CA MET A 126 -25.99 11.89 1.91
C MET A 126 -26.64 13.00 2.72
N SER A 127 -26.88 14.13 2.06
CA SER A 127 -27.62 15.26 2.62
C SER A 127 -29.04 15.27 2.07
N VAL A 128 -30.03 15.28 2.97
CA VAL A 128 -31.46 15.15 2.63
C VAL A 128 -32.25 16.27 3.31
N GLU A 129 -33.22 16.86 2.60
CA GLU A 129 -34.11 17.88 3.18
C GLU A 129 -35.02 17.27 4.25
N LYS A 130 -35.14 17.93 5.41
CA LYS A 130 -36.03 17.54 6.52
C LYS A 130 -37.46 17.40 6.04
N GLY A 131 -38.10 16.30 6.42
CA GLY A 131 -39.45 15.96 6.02
C GLY A 131 -39.54 15.34 4.62
N LYS A 132 -38.41 15.05 3.96
CA LYS A 132 -38.36 14.27 2.71
C LYS A 132 -37.91 12.84 2.96
N THR A 133 -38.22 11.97 2.00
CA THR A 133 -37.76 10.59 1.94
C THR A 133 -36.37 10.52 1.30
N ILE A 134 -35.67 9.40 1.49
CA ILE A 134 -34.38 9.13 0.86
C ILE A 134 -34.62 8.62 -0.57
N PRO A 135 -33.95 9.16 -1.60
CA PRO A 135 -34.09 8.61 -2.95
C PRO A 135 -33.34 7.27 -3.05
N GLN A 136 -34.12 6.18 -3.12
CA GLN A 136 -33.62 4.80 -3.12
C GLN A 136 -32.64 4.52 -4.27
N GLU A 137 -32.77 5.21 -5.40
CA GLU A 137 -31.89 5.03 -6.57
C GLU A 137 -30.40 5.35 -6.31
N TYR A 138 -30.09 6.01 -5.19
CA TYR A 138 -28.72 6.32 -4.77
C TYR A 138 -28.23 5.44 -3.62
N VAL A 139 -29.03 4.45 -3.19
CA VAL A 139 -28.70 3.54 -2.11
C VAL A 139 -28.59 2.15 -2.71
N GLU A 140 -27.36 1.63 -2.80
CA GLU A 140 -27.12 0.26 -3.27
C GLU A 140 -27.39 -0.72 -2.13
N ASP A 141 -28.05 -1.84 -2.47
CA ASP A 141 -28.15 -2.99 -1.58
C ASP A 141 -26.72 -3.55 -1.42
N GLY A 142 -26.17 -3.53 -0.21
CA GLY A 142 -24.79 -3.99 0.01
C GLY A 142 -24.76 -5.51 -0.15
N GLU A 143 -24.27 -6.00 -1.28
CA GLU A 143 -24.11 -7.44 -1.50
C GLU A 143 -23.15 -8.02 -0.45
N ARG A 144 -23.58 -9.09 0.23
CA ARG A 144 -22.76 -9.84 1.18
C ARG A 144 -22.82 -11.32 0.84
N LEU A 145 -21.66 -11.97 0.81
CA LEU A 145 -21.58 -13.37 0.47
C LEU A 145 -22.43 -14.21 1.44
N GLY A 146 -23.27 -15.12 0.91
CA GLY A 146 -24.11 -16.01 1.74
C GLY A 146 -25.19 -15.33 2.58
N MET A 147 -25.45 -14.04 2.39
CA MET A 147 -26.47 -13.28 3.11
C MET A 147 -27.56 -12.77 2.17
N THR A 148 -28.76 -12.59 2.70
CA THR A 148 -29.89 -11.92 2.06
C THR A 148 -30.08 -10.56 2.71
N PHE A 149 -30.06 -9.48 1.92
CA PHE A 149 -30.38 -8.14 2.39
C PHE A 149 -31.87 -8.04 2.73
N GLU A 150 -32.19 -7.65 3.97
CA GLU A 150 -33.57 -7.59 4.47
C GLU A 150 -34.14 -6.17 4.44
N GLY A 151 -33.28 -5.15 4.37
CA GLY A 151 -33.64 -3.73 4.30
C GLY A 151 -32.78 -2.86 5.21
N TRP A 152 -33.16 -1.57 5.28
CA TRP A 152 -32.52 -0.59 6.17
C TRP A 152 -33.28 -0.46 7.49
N TYR A 153 -32.56 -0.10 8.55
CA TYR A 153 -33.08 0.01 9.92
C TYR A 153 -32.57 1.28 10.58
N SER A 154 -33.37 1.91 11.45
CA SER A 154 -32.97 3.13 12.17
C SER A 154 -32.19 2.86 13.46
N ASP A 155 -31.94 1.60 13.80
CA ASP A 155 -31.18 1.14 14.95
C ASP A 155 -30.19 0.04 14.55
N GLU A 156 -29.03 0.03 15.20
CA GLU A 156 -27.93 -0.90 14.95
C GLU A 156 -28.33 -2.37 15.16
N GLN A 157 -29.27 -2.64 16.07
CA GLN A 157 -29.79 -3.99 16.33
C GLN A 157 -30.77 -4.47 15.25
N CYS A 158 -31.04 -3.66 14.23
CA CYS A 158 -31.93 -3.95 13.12
C CYS A 158 -33.33 -4.38 13.56
N THR A 159 -33.94 -3.65 14.51
CA THR A 159 -35.27 -3.94 15.04
C THR A 159 -36.37 -3.01 14.52
N GLN A 160 -36.00 -1.80 14.08
CA GLN A 160 -36.88 -0.75 13.58
C GLN A 160 -36.63 -0.54 12.10
N LYS A 161 -37.39 -1.25 11.26
CA LYS A 161 -37.25 -1.17 9.81
C LYS A 161 -37.58 0.23 9.30
N TRP A 162 -36.72 0.75 8.43
CA TRP A 162 -36.87 2.02 7.73
C TRP A 162 -37.29 1.78 6.28
N ASP A 163 -38.39 2.41 5.87
CA ASP A 163 -38.86 2.40 4.48
C ASP A 163 -38.35 3.65 3.75
N LEU A 164 -37.35 3.47 2.88
CA LEU A 164 -36.75 4.57 2.11
C LEU A 164 -37.79 5.37 1.28
N GLN A 165 -38.93 4.78 0.92
CA GLN A 165 -39.97 5.43 0.12
C GLN A 165 -41.08 6.09 0.95
N GLN A 166 -41.23 5.75 2.23
CA GLN A 166 -42.31 6.25 3.08
C GLN A 166 -41.83 7.10 4.25
N ASP A 167 -40.70 6.75 4.85
CA ASP A 167 -40.21 7.40 6.05
C ASP A 167 -39.46 8.68 5.71
N ALA A 168 -39.80 9.74 6.43
CA ALA A 168 -39.25 11.06 6.23
C ALA A 168 -38.15 11.34 7.25
N VAL A 169 -36.99 11.82 6.78
CA VAL A 169 -35.87 12.18 7.66
C VAL A 169 -36.21 13.44 8.46
N SER A 170 -35.88 13.48 9.75
CA SER A 170 -36.18 14.64 10.61
C SER A 170 -34.97 15.25 11.32
N ALA A 171 -33.90 14.46 11.46
CA ALA A 171 -32.64 14.82 12.09
C ALA A 171 -31.50 14.04 11.42
N ASP A 172 -30.26 14.39 11.73
CA ASP A 172 -29.12 13.57 11.32
C ASP A 172 -29.29 12.16 11.88
N MET A 173 -29.03 11.14 11.07
CA MET A 173 -29.22 9.75 11.46
C MET A 173 -28.29 8.80 10.73
N THR A 174 -28.17 7.59 11.26
CA THR A 174 -27.54 6.46 10.59
C THR A 174 -28.59 5.41 10.33
N LEU A 175 -28.60 4.86 9.12
CA LEU A 175 -29.37 3.68 8.75
C LEU A 175 -28.44 2.48 8.68
N TYR A 176 -28.90 1.37 9.25
CA TYR A 176 -28.15 0.12 9.36
C TYR A 176 -28.74 -0.92 8.43
N ALA A 177 -27.90 -1.59 7.65
CA ALA A 177 -28.32 -2.66 6.76
C ALA A 177 -28.59 -3.94 7.56
N GLY A 178 -29.80 -4.48 7.45
CA GLY A 178 -30.16 -5.76 8.02
C GLY A 178 -29.92 -6.90 7.03
N TYR A 179 -29.34 -7.99 7.52
CA TYR A 179 -29.05 -9.19 6.74
C TYR A 179 -29.52 -10.45 7.47
N SER A 180 -29.98 -11.44 6.71
CA SER A 180 -30.17 -12.80 7.19
C SER A 180 -29.35 -13.79 6.40
N TYR A 181 -28.77 -14.78 7.10
CA TYR A 181 -28.00 -15.84 6.46
C TYR A 181 -28.89 -16.69 5.55
N ASP A 182 -28.43 -16.95 4.32
CA ASP A 182 -29.08 -17.89 3.42
C ASP A 182 -28.74 -19.33 3.87
N PRO A 183 -29.69 -20.09 4.45
CA PRO A 183 -29.43 -21.44 4.95
C PRO A 183 -29.07 -22.43 3.84
N SER A 184 -29.27 -22.08 2.57
CA SER A 184 -28.86 -22.90 1.43
C SER A 184 -27.40 -22.68 1.01
N PHE A 185 -26.72 -21.67 1.56
CA PHE A 185 -25.37 -21.29 1.13
C PHE A 185 -24.29 -22.27 1.60
N VAL A 186 -24.23 -22.54 2.92
CA VAL A 186 -23.32 -23.48 3.59
C VAL A 186 -24.08 -24.21 4.73
N PRO A 187 -23.93 -25.53 4.89
CA PRO A 187 -24.53 -26.26 6.01
C PRO A 187 -23.98 -25.78 7.37
N ARG A 188 -24.88 -25.59 8.34
CA ARG A 188 -24.53 -25.16 9.70
C ARG A 188 -25.20 -26.04 10.77
N ASP A 189 -24.55 -26.16 11.92
CA ASP A 189 -25.10 -26.83 13.11
C ASP A 189 -26.14 -25.95 13.84
N GLU A 190 -26.68 -26.46 14.96
CA GLU A 190 -27.67 -25.74 15.76
C GLU A 190 -27.09 -24.48 16.46
N GLN A 191 -25.78 -24.38 16.57
CA GLN A 191 -25.05 -23.24 17.14
C GLN A 191 -24.66 -22.21 16.07
N GLY A 192 -24.89 -22.51 14.78
CA GLY A 192 -24.55 -21.65 13.66
C GLY A 192 -23.13 -21.86 13.11
N ASN A 193 -22.38 -22.84 13.60
CA ASN A 193 -21.05 -23.15 13.07
C ASN A 193 -21.16 -23.89 11.74
N VAL A 194 -20.19 -23.69 10.85
CA VAL A 194 -20.12 -24.45 9.59
C VAL A 194 -19.86 -25.93 9.90
N ILE A 195 -20.59 -26.82 9.22
CA ILE A 195 -20.37 -28.27 9.30
C ILE A 195 -19.33 -28.68 8.26
N TYR A 196 -18.28 -29.37 8.72
CA TYR A 196 -17.23 -29.96 7.89
C TYR A 196 -17.26 -31.49 7.97
N GLU A 197 -17.40 -32.15 6.83
CA GLU A 197 -17.35 -33.62 6.71
C GLU A 197 -16.51 -34.00 5.48
N ASP A 198 -15.28 -34.51 5.69
CA ASP A 198 -14.33 -34.88 4.63
C ASP A 198 -14.13 -33.78 3.56
N VAL A 199 -13.99 -32.53 4.01
CA VAL A 199 -13.84 -31.38 3.11
C VAL A 199 -12.40 -31.22 2.66
N LYS A 200 -12.15 -31.33 1.36
CA LYS A 200 -10.80 -31.24 0.79
C LYS A 200 -10.52 -29.85 0.23
N VAL A 201 -9.47 -29.20 0.71
CA VAL A 201 -9.05 -27.86 0.30
C VAL A 201 -7.69 -27.93 -0.36
N VAL A 202 -7.52 -27.19 -1.46
CA VAL A 202 -6.22 -27.04 -2.12
C VAL A 202 -5.80 -25.58 -2.04
N VAL A 203 -4.64 -25.34 -1.43
CA VAL A 203 -3.97 -24.05 -1.42
C VAL A 203 -2.87 -24.05 -2.47
N TRP A 204 -3.07 -23.25 -3.49
CA TRP A 204 -2.10 -23.12 -4.58
C TRP A 204 -1.11 -22.01 -4.31
N VAL A 205 0.17 -22.34 -4.38
CA VAL A 205 1.28 -21.40 -4.17
C VAL A 205 1.92 -21.07 -5.51
N ASN A 206 1.94 -19.79 -5.90
CA ASN A 206 2.50 -19.35 -7.18
C ASN A 206 3.36 -18.09 -7.05
N GLY A 207 4.48 -18.07 -7.77
CA GLY A 207 5.21 -16.82 -8.02
C GLY A 207 5.97 -16.26 -6.82
N ILE A 208 6.11 -17.04 -5.74
CA ILE A 208 6.84 -16.66 -4.52
C ILE A 208 8.28 -17.17 -4.50
N GLY A 209 8.74 -17.88 -5.54
CA GLY A 209 10.06 -18.50 -5.64
C GLY A 209 11.22 -17.58 -5.26
N ASP A 210 11.13 -16.33 -5.65
CA ASP A 210 12.19 -15.33 -5.46
C ASP A 210 12.05 -14.51 -4.16
N VAL A 211 11.02 -14.78 -3.34
CA VAL A 211 10.66 -14.06 -2.11
C VAL A 211 10.31 -15.07 -1.00
N GLY A 212 11.24 -15.99 -0.73
CA GLY A 212 11.11 -17.07 0.27
C GLY A 212 10.81 -18.45 -0.29
N GLY A 213 10.21 -18.49 -1.49
CA GLY A 213 10.12 -19.65 -2.37
C GLY A 213 9.86 -21.01 -1.70
N ASN A 214 10.75 -21.97 -1.97
CA ASN A 214 10.63 -23.36 -1.53
C ASN A 214 10.55 -23.51 -0.01
N ALA A 215 11.20 -22.61 0.77
CA ALA A 215 11.13 -22.64 2.22
C ALA A 215 9.71 -22.30 2.69
N ALA A 216 9.12 -21.23 2.15
CA ALA A 216 7.74 -20.86 2.46
C ALA A 216 6.76 -21.99 2.09
N LEU A 217 6.92 -22.60 0.91
CA LEU A 217 6.09 -23.75 0.49
C LEU A 217 6.20 -24.91 1.48
N SER A 218 7.42 -25.31 1.87
CA SER A 218 7.65 -26.39 2.82
C SER A 218 7.02 -26.09 4.19
N VAL A 219 7.22 -24.87 4.71
CA VAL A 219 6.65 -24.46 5.99
C VAL A 219 5.11 -24.46 5.94
N MET A 220 4.52 -23.96 4.85
CA MET A 220 3.06 -24.00 4.68
C MET A 220 2.53 -25.45 4.59
N GLN A 221 3.29 -26.36 3.98
CA GLN A 221 2.96 -27.79 3.97
C GLN A 221 3.03 -28.41 5.37
N ASP A 222 4.03 -28.04 6.18
CA ASP A 222 4.15 -28.50 7.57
C ASP A 222 3.02 -27.95 8.45
N ILE A 223 2.63 -26.68 8.26
CA ILE A 223 1.48 -26.08 8.94
C ILE A 223 0.18 -26.78 8.51
N ALA A 224 0.01 -27.08 7.22
CA ALA A 224 -1.15 -27.84 6.73
C ALA A 224 -1.20 -29.26 7.31
N ALA A 225 -0.05 -29.94 7.44
CA ALA A 225 0.00 -31.25 8.08
C ALA A 225 -0.43 -31.20 9.55
N GLN A 226 -0.06 -30.13 10.28
CA GLN A 226 -0.52 -29.91 11.64
C GLN A 226 -2.04 -29.65 11.68
N PHE A 227 -2.53 -28.75 10.84
CA PHE A 227 -3.96 -28.46 10.72
C PHE A 227 -4.79 -29.72 10.41
N ASN A 228 -4.35 -30.54 9.45
CA ASN A 228 -5.03 -31.78 9.08
C ASN A 228 -5.08 -32.79 10.23
N ALA A 229 -4.07 -32.82 11.10
CA ALA A 229 -4.08 -33.69 12.28
C ALA A 229 -5.06 -33.19 13.35
N GLU A 230 -5.25 -31.87 13.46
CA GLU A 230 -6.19 -31.24 14.39
C GLU A 230 -7.65 -31.34 13.89
N HIS A 231 -7.84 -31.47 12.57
CA HIS A 231 -9.14 -31.57 11.89
C HIS A 231 -9.38 -32.94 11.22
N GLU A 232 -8.84 -34.02 11.80
CA GLU A 232 -8.95 -35.37 11.23
C GLU A 232 -10.41 -35.78 10.99
N GLY A 233 -10.74 -36.13 9.74
CA GLY A 233 -12.09 -36.53 9.32
C GLY A 233 -13.03 -35.37 9.00
N GLU A 234 -12.67 -34.13 9.33
CA GLU A 234 -13.44 -32.92 9.02
C GLU A 234 -12.89 -32.22 7.78
N ILE A 235 -11.60 -31.86 7.79
CA ILE A 235 -10.95 -31.07 6.75
C ILE A 235 -9.58 -31.66 6.40
N GLU A 236 -9.27 -31.73 5.10
CA GLU A 236 -7.96 -32.08 4.58
C GLU A 236 -7.45 -30.97 3.65
N VAL A 237 -6.38 -30.29 4.05
CA VAL A 237 -5.70 -29.24 3.30
C VAL A 237 -4.48 -29.78 2.59
N THR A 238 -4.38 -29.51 1.30
CA THR A 238 -3.17 -29.76 0.50
C THR A 238 -2.57 -28.44 0.03
N VAL A 239 -1.32 -28.17 0.39
CA VAL A 239 -0.56 -27.00 -0.10
C VAL A 239 0.37 -27.44 -1.22
N THR A 240 0.28 -26.79 -2.39
CA THR A 240 1.00 -27.24 -3.60
C THR A 240 1.31 -26.11 -4.58
N SER A 241 2.35 -26.30 -5.38
CA SER A 241 2.61 -25.49 -6.59
C SER A 241 2.07 -26.12 -7.87
N ALA A 242 1.55 -27.35 -7.80
CA ALA A 242 1.08 -28.12 -8.96
C ALA A 242 -0.31 -27.62 -9.43
N TYR A 243 -0.33 -26.77 -10.45
CA TYR A 243 -1.55 -26.12 -10.92
C TYR A 243 -2.53 -27.07 -11.63
N ASN A 244 -2.04 -27.93 -12.52
CA ASN A 244 -2.90 -28.76 -13.37
C ASN A 244 -3.48 -29.99 -12.66
N ASP A 245 -2.83 -30.45 -11.59
CA ASP A 245 -3.20 -31.68 -10.88
C ASP A 245 -4.55 -31.54 -10.14
N TYR A 246 -5.00 -30.31 -9.93
CA TYR A 246 -6.22 -29.97 -9.18
C TYR A 246 -7.24 -29.19 -10.02
N GLY A 247 -7.29 -29.44 -11.33
CA GLY A 247 -8.32 -28.87 -12.21
C GLY A 247 -8.09 -27.40 -12.61
N GLY A 248 -6.90 -26.85 -12.38
CA GLY A 248 -6.54 -25.49 -12.76
C GLY A 248 -7.46 -24.43 -12.14
N GLN A 249 -7.83 -23.39 -12.88
CA GLN A 249 -8.65 -22.28 -12.34
C GLN A 249 -9.97 -22.76 -11.70
N ALA A 250 -10.55 -23.84 -12.21
CA ALA A 250 -11.83 -24.34 -11.72
C ALA A 250 -11.74 -24.94 -10.30
N GLY A 251 -10.60 -25.54 -9.94
CA GLY A 251 -10.42 -26.18 -8.62
C GLY A 251 -9.55 -25.41 -7.63
N LEU A 252 -8.86 -24.33 -8.07
CA LEU A 252 -7.91 -23.58 -7.25
C LEU A 252 -8.50 -22.28 -6.72
N LEU A 253 -9.25 -22.44 -5.62
CA LEU A 253 -9.86 -21.36 -4.85
C LEU A 253 -8.82 -20.53 -4.08
N SER A 254 -8.02 -21.16 -3.22
CA SER A 254 -7.06 -20.47 -2.36
C SER A 254 -5.73 -20.27 -3.09
N ARG A 255 -5.25 -19.03 -3.13
CA ARG A 255 -4.04 -18.68 -3.87
C ARG A 255 -3.08 -17.87 -3.01
N VAL A 256 -1.90 -18.43 -2.77
CA VAL A 256 -0.77 -17.72 -2.15
C VAL A 256 0.13 -17.17 -3.25
N GLN A 257 0.20 -15.85 -3.33
CA GLN A 257 0.92 -15.14 -4.37
C GLN A 257 1.51 -13.84 -3.81
N ARG A 258 2.29 -13.14 -4.63
CA ARG A 258 2.69 -11.76 -4.33
C ARG A 258 1.43 -10.89 -4.24
N THR A 259 1.31 -10.07 -3.20
CA THR A 259 0.11 -9.26 -2.96
C THR A 259 -0.18 -8.32 -4.13
N ASN A 260 0.85 -7.64 -4.66
CA ASN A 260 0.70 -6.83 -5.87
C ASN A 260 0.27 -7.62 -7.12
N ALA A 261 0.52 -8.93 -7.20
CA ALA A 261 0.08 -9.77 -8.31
C ALA A 261 -1.40 -10.15 -8.18
N SER A 262 -1.90 -10.39 -6.95
CA SER A 262 -3.35 -10.55 -6.72
C SER A 262 -4.11 -9.25 -6.97
N ASN A 263 -3.51 -8.10 -6.62
CA ASN A 263 -4.14 -6.79 -6.83
C ASN A 263 -4.39 -6.45 -8.30
N TYR A 264 -3.51 -6.90 -9.19
CA TYR A 264 -3.65 -6.73 -10.64
C TYR A 264 -5.04 -7.14 -11.14
N ASP A 265 -5.53 -8.27 -10.61
CA ASP A 265 -6.79 -8.91 -10.97
C ASP A 265 -7.73 -8.98 -9.76
N SER A 266 -7.73 -7.97 -8.88
CA SER A 266 -8.46 -7.99 -7.60
C SER A 266 -9.94 -8.37 -7.73
N HIS A 267 -10.61 -7.93 -8.80
CA HIS A 267 -12.01 -8.27 -9.12
C HIS A 267 -12.29 -9.78 -9.28
N ASN A 268 -11.25 -10.59 -9.45
CA ASN A 268 -11.35 -12.05 -9.51
C ASN A 268 -11.35 -12.74 -8.14
N PHE A 269 -11.28 -11.98 -7.04
CA PHE A 269 -11.21 -12.50 -5.68
C PHE A 269 -12.40 -12.02 -4.85
N TYR A 270 -12.77 -12.80 -3.84
CA TYR A 270 -13.67 -12.34 -2.77
C TYR A 270 -12.93 -11.42 -1.80
N THR A 271 -13.67 -10.54 -1.12
CA THR A 271 -13.13 -9.79 0.02
C THR A 271 -12.85 -10.76 1.18
N VAL A 272 -11.90 -10.43 2.04
CA VAL A 272 -11.59 -11.20 3.25
C VAL A 272 -12.78 -11.15 4.21
N ALA A 273 -13.42 -9.99 4.34
CA ALA A 273 -14.60 -9.78 5.19
C ALA A 273 -15.73 -10.76 4.83
N ASP A 274 -16.14 -10.81 3.56
CA ASP A 274 -17.19 -11.72 3.10
C ASP A 274 -16.88 -13.18 3.44
N VAL A 275 -15.65 -13.60 3.18
CA VAL A 275 -15.25 -15.00 3.36
C VAL A 275 -15.17 -15.36 4.84
N TYR A 276 -14.63 -14.48 5.68
CA TYR A 276 -14.48 -14.71 7.12
C TYR A 276 -15.83 -14.66 7.84
N ASP A 277 -16.70 -13.72 7.47
CA ASP A 277 -18.05 -13.61 8.03
C ASP A 277 -18.87 -14.87 7.75
N VAL A 278 -18.84 -15.39 6.52
CA VAL A 278 -19.52 -16.65 6.20
C VAL A 278 -18.83 -17.83 6.89
N ALA A 279 -17.50 -17.84 7.02
CA ALA A 279 -16.82 -18.90 7.74
C ALA A 279 -17.05 -18.86 9.27
N GLY A 280 -17.58 -17.74 9.81
CA GLY A 280 -17.75 -17.54 11.25
C GLY A 280 -16.42 -17.30 11.98
N ILE A 281 -15.45 -16.68 11.30
CA ILE A 281 -14.11 -16.41 11.84
C ILE A 281 -14.10 -15.00 12.43
N GLU A 282 -13.81 -14.89 13.72
CA GLU A 282 -13.54 -13.60 14.35
C GLU A 282 -12.17 -13.08 13.88
N TRP A 283 -12.14 -11.87 13.34
CA TRP A 283 -10.91 -11.26 12.86
C TRP A 283 -10.96 -9.73 13.00
N SER A 284 -9.79 -9.11 12.93
CA SER A 284 -9.66 -7.67 12.82
C SER A 284 -8.58 -7.32 11.81
N PRO A 285 -8.84 -6.40 10.85
CA PRO A 285 -7.79 -5.91 9.95
C PRO A 285 -6.66 -5.19 10.71
N ASP A 286 -6.91 -4.70 11.94
CA ASP A 286 -5.90 -4.04 12.77
C ASP A 286 -4.88 -5.00 13.38
N ASP A 287 -5.18 -6.31 13.40
CA ASP A 287 -4.24 -7.37 13.79
C ASP A 287 -3.20 -7.66 12.69
N TYR A 288 -3.25 -6.93 11.57
CA TYR A 288 -2.22 -7.00 10.54
C TYR A 288 -1.34 -5.75 10.56
N VAL A 289 -0.05 -5.94 10.30
CA VAL A 289 0.92 -4.85 10.12
C VAL A 289 0.40 -3.91 9.03
N PHE A 290 0.50 -2.60 9.27
CA PHE A 290 -0.13 -1.58 8.43
C PHE A 290 0.24 -1.73 6.95
N ALA A 291 1.52 -1.98 6.65
CA ALA A 291 1.99 -2.18 5.28
C ALA A 291 1.32 -3.37 4.58
N GLY A 292 1.18 -4.49 5.29
CA GLY A 292 0.53 -5.70 4.78
C GLY A 292 -0.96 -5.50 4.55
N ARG A 293 -1.66 -4.89 5.53
CA ARG A 293 -3.07 -4.50 5.40
C ARG A 293 -3.25 -3.59 4.19
N LYS A 294 -2.49 -2.49 4.14
CA LYS A 294 -2.57 -1.48 3.09
C LYS A 294 -2.34 -2.06 1.69
N GLU A 295 -1.33 -2.92 1.50
CA GLU A 295 -1.13 -3.55 0.17
C GLU A 295 -2.24 -4.54 -0.17
N SER A 296 -2.86 -5.18 0.82
CA SER A 296 -3.93 -6.15 0.61
C SER A 296 -5.30 -5.51 0.40
N THR A 297 -5.43 -4.20 0.65
CA THR A 297 -6.65 -3.44 0.46
C THR A 297 -6.71 -2.87 -0.96
N VAL A 298 -7.81 -3.08 -1.66
CA VAL A 298 -8.08 -2.48 -2.98
C VAL A 298 -9.46 -1.86 -2.94
N SER A 299 -9.56 -0.58 -3.27
CA SER A 299 -10.83 0.16 -3.25
C SER A 299 -11.54 0.14 -1.89
N GLY A 300 -10.77 0.17 -0.79
CA GLY A 300 -11.29 0.19 0.58
C GLY A 300 -11.48 -1.20 1.19
N GLU A 301 -11.50 -2.26 0.40
CA GLU A 301 -11.76 -3.62 0.87
C GLU A 301 -10.49 -4.47 0.90
N MET A 302 -10.27 -5.20 1.98
CA MET A 302 -9.17 -6.17 2.07
C MET A 302 -9.45 -7.39 1.18
N MET A 303 -8.67 -7.57 0.10
CA MET A 303 -8.84 -8.62 -0.91
C MET A 303 -7.99 -9.87 -0.66
N SER A 304 -7.07 -9.81 0.29
CA SER A 304 -6.17 -10.91 0.62
C SER A 304 -5.68 -10.83 2.06
N VAL A 305 -5.29 -11.96 2.63
CA VAL A 305 -4.76 -12.07 3.99
C VAL A 305 -3.22 -12.02 3.93
N PRO A 306 -2.56 -10.98 4.49
CA PRO A 306 -1.11 -10.90 4.59
C PRO A 306 -0.57 -12.09 5.39
N LEU A 307 0.42 -12.79 4.82
CA LEU A 307 1.07 -13.90 5.50
C LEU A 307 2.44 -13.47 6.03
N TYR A 308 3.28 -12.94 5.15
CA TYR A 308 4.63 -12.53 5.50
C TYR A 308 5.16 -11.44 4.56
N ALA A 309 6.24 -10.81 4.98
CA ALA A 309 7.00 -9.84 4.20
C ALA A 309 8.50 -10.16 4.18
N THR A 310 9.18 -9.56 3.22
CA THR A 310 10.65 -9.46 3.20
C THR A 310 11.02 -8.00 2.99
N VAL A 311 12.08 -7.53 3.64
CA VAL A 311 12.52 -6.14 3.58
C VAL A 311 14.01 -6.06 3.27
N PRO A 312 14.50 -4.96 2.66
CA PRO A 312 15.93 -4.72 2.59
C PRO A 312 16.49 -4.39 3.98
N TYR A 313 17.77 -4.66 4.16
CA TYR A 313 18.54 -4.32 5.36
C TYR A 313 19.99 -3.98 4.98
N ILE A 314 20.71 -3.30 5.87
CA ILE A 314 22.15 -3.09 5.71
C ILE A 314 22.89 -4.19 6.45
N ALA A 315 23.86 -4.83 5.81
CA ALA A 315 24.88 -5.61 6.47
C ALA A 315 26.21 -4.84 6.46
N TYR A 316 27.00 -4.95 7.53
CA TYR A 316 28.29 -4.25 7.65
C TYR A 316 29.40 -5.17 8.15
N ASN A 317 30.63 -4.86 7.76
CA ASN A 317 31.84 -5.52 8.22
C ASN A 317 32.27 -4.92 9.58
N LYS A 318 32.33 -5.76 10.62
CA LYS A 318 32.62 -5.34 11.99
C LYS A 318 34.04 -4.82 12.17
N GLU A 319 35.02 -5.35 11.45
CA GLU A 319 36.40 -4.87 11.54
C GLU A 319 36.52 -3.45 11.01
N LEU A 320 35.96 -3.18 9.83
CA LEU A 320 35.92 -1.85 9.25
C LEU A 320 35.05 -0.88 10.06
N MET A 321 33.92 -1.35 10.57
CA MET A 321 33.07 -0.56 11.47
C MET A 321 33.84 -0.15 12.73
N ASN A 322 34.55 -1.09 13.37
CA ASN A 322 35.39 -0.80 14.53
C ASN A 322 36.56 0.13 14.19
N LYS A 323 37.07 0.11 12.95
CA LYS A 323 38.16 0.98 12.49
C LYS A 323 37.70 2.41 12.24
N TYR A 324 36.50 2.59 11.67
CA TYR A 324 36.03 3.89 11.18
C TYR A 324 34.94 4.54 12.03
N ASN A 325 34.19 3.77 12.81
CA ASN A 325 33.14 4.26 13.73
C ASN A 325 33.52 4.08 15.21
N VAL A 326 34.81 4.25 15.54
CA VAL A 326 35.36 4.05 16.89
C VAL A 326 34.60 4.89 17.93
N ASP A 327 34.10 4.23 18.98
CA ASP A 327 33.40 4.83 20.13
C ASP A 327 32.18 5.69 19.79
N ALA A 328 31.63 5.54 18.58
CA ALA A 328 30.42 6.23 18.13
C ALA A 328 29.25 5.24 18.01
N PRO A 329 28.00 5.69 18.23
CA PRO A 329 26.83 4.88 17.90
C PRO A 329 26.79 4.59 16.40
N LEU A 330 26.03 3.56 16.00
CA LEU A 330 25.72 3.35 14.59
C LEU A 330 25.00 4.60 14.04
N PRO A 331 25.20 4.93 12.74
CA PRO A 331 24.55 6.09 12.16
C PRO A 331 23.03 5.97 12.26
N SER A 332 22.37 7.10 12.49
CA SER A 332 20.92 7.19 12.71
C SER A 332 20.22 8.12 11.73
N ASN A 333 20.96 8.77 10.84
CA ASN A 333 20.47 9.62 9.76
C ASN A 333 21.43 9.58 8.57
N TYR A 334 21.04 10.18 7.44
CA TYR A 334 21.87 10.24 6.23
C TYR A 334 23.22 10.95 6.46
N SER A 335 23.23 12.07 7.18
CA SER A 335 24.44 12.85 7.43
C SER A 335 25.50 12.06 8.21
N GLU A 336 25.10 11.33 9.25
CA GLU A 336 25.97 10.45 10.03
C GLU A 336 26.48 9.27 9.19
N LEU A 337 25.59 8.64 8.41
CA LEU A 337 25.97 7.56 7.50
C LEU A 337 27.00 8.07 6.47
N SER A 338 26.69 9.17 5.79
CA SER A 338 27.54 9.82 4.79
C SER A 338 28.93 10.16 5.35
N ALA A 339 28.99 10.71 6.57
CA ALA A 339 30.24 11.02 7.24
C ALA A 339 31.08 9.77 7.54
N LEU A 340 30.46 8.69 8.02
CA LEU A 340 31.12 7.41 8.26
C LEU A 340 31.68 6.82 6.94
N LEU A 341 30.87 6.80 5.89
CA LEU A 341 31.25 6.26 4.59
C LEU A 341 32.44 7.01 4.00
N GLN A 342 32.40 8.35 4.00
CA GLN A 342 33.51 9.18 3.50
C GLN A 342 34.80 8.98 4.32
N LYS A 343 34.69 8.84 5.65
CA LYS A 343 35.83 8.53 6.51
C LYS A 343 36.47 7.19 6.15
N ALA A 344 35.66 6.17 5.85
CA ALA A 344 36.15 4.87 5.40
C ALA A 344 36.86 4.97 4.04
N VAL A 345 36.27 5.67 3.05
CA VAL A 345 36.91 5.90 1.73
C VAL A 345 38.27 6.57 1.88
N GLN A 346 38.36 7.62 2.70
CA GLN A 346 39.62 8.32 2.94
C GLN A 346 40.67 7.39 3.55
N GLY A 347 40.25 6.60 4.54
CA GLY A 347 41.11 5.65 5.24
C GLY A 347 41.56 4.46 4.39
N GLU A 348 40.77 4.06 3.40
CA GLU A 348 41.07 2.95 2.47
C GLU A 348 41.55 3.44 1.09
N SER A 349 42.02 4.68 0.98
CA SER A 349 42.49 5.29 -0.29
C SER A 349 43.63 4.53 -1.00
N GLY A 350 44.30 3.60 -0.31
CA GLY A 350 45.27 2.69 -0.91
C GLY A 350 44.67 1.47 -1.64
N ASN A 351 43.38 1.18 -1.43
CA ASN A 351 42.65 0.09 -2.09
C ASN A 351 41.68 0.67 -3.14
N ALA A 352 42.09 0.67 -4.42
CA ALA A 352 41.26 1.17 -5.51
C ALA A 352 39.95 0.37 -5.72
N GLY A 353 39.89 -0.86 -5.21
CA GLY A 353 38.71 -1.72 -5.25
C GLY A 353 37.72 -1.46 -4.12
N PHE A 354 38.12 -0.72 -3.07
CA PHE A 354 37.28 -0.48 -1.90
C PHE A 354 36.02 0.32 -2.26
N ARG A 355 34.90 -0.05 -1.66
CA ARG A 355 33.63 0.70 -1.72
C ARG A 355 33.04 0.84 -0.33
N SER A 356 32.65 2.04 0.07
CA SER A 356 32.13 2.24 1.43
C SER A 356 30.77 1.57 1.64
N ILE A 357 29.90 1.60 0.63
CA ILE A 357 28.60 0.95 0.61
C ILE A 357 28.33 0.38 -0.78
N VAL A 358 27.82 -0.86 -0.85
CA VAL A 358 27.50 -1.51 -2.12
C VAL A 358 26.09 -2.07 -2.18
N THR A 359 25.50 -1.99 -3.38
CA THR A 359 24.24 -2.65 -3.71
C THR A 359 24.37 -3.45 -5.01
N ASN A 360 23.27 -4.07 -5.44
CA ASN A 360 23.13 -4.76 -6.72
C ASN A 360 22.24 -3.96 -7.70
N ASN A 361 22.26 -4.32 -8.98
CA ASN A 361 21.36 -3.77 -10.01
C ASN A 361 20.39 -4.82 -10.58
N GLY A 362 20.24 -5.94 -9.86
CA GLY A 362 19.33 -7.01 -10.22
C GLY A 362 17.87 -6.63 -10.03
N TRP A 363 16.97 -7.54 -10.41
CA TRP A 363 15.53 -7.34 -10.27
C TRP A 363 15.13 -7.04 -8.81
N SER A 364 15.84 -7.61 -7.83
CA SER A 364 15.56 -7.44 -6.40
C SER A 364 15.90 -6.05 -5.86
N PHE A 365 16.86 -5.35 -6.47
CA PHE A 365 17.11 -3.93 -6.16
C PHE A 365 16.04 -3.03 -6.79
N LYS A 366 15.60 -3.37 -8.01
CA LYS A 366 14.66 -2.56 -8.77
C LYS A 366 13.23 -2.54 -8.21
N GLU A 367 12.81 -3.54 -7.43
CA GLU A 367 11.41 -3.62 -6.97
C GLU A 367 11.13 -2.79 -5.70
N TRP A 368 12.06 -2.67 -4.76
CA TRP A 368 11.79 -2.01 -3.47
C TRP A 368 12.97 -1.17 -2.95
N PRO A 369 14.22 -1.68 -2.94
CA PRO A 369 15.38 -0.92 -2.48
C PRO A 369 15.63 0.38 -3.25
N SER A 370 15.32 0.40 -4.55
CA SER A 370 15.41 1.61 -5.37
C SER A 370 14.50 2.75 -4.88
N MET A 371 13.45 2.44 -4.12
CA MET A 371 12.50 3.42 -3.60
C MET A 371 12.91 4.01 -2.26
N VAL A 372 13.88 3.43 -1.54
CA VAL A 372 14.11 3.74 -0.12
C VAL A 372 14.35 5.23 0.10
N SER A 373 15.25 5.86 -0.67
CA SER A 373 15.51 7.29 -0.52
C SER A 373 14.26 8.14 -0.81
N PHE A 374 13.46 7.76 -1.81
CA PHE A 374 12.25 8.49 -2.17
C PHE A 374 11.16 8.38 -1.09
N VAL A 375 10.95 7.18 -0.56
CA VAL A 375 9.97 6.96 0.51
C VAL A 375 10.41 7.67 1.80
N GLN A 376 11.69 7.60 2.15
CA GLN A 376 12.20 8.26 3.35
C GLN A 376 12.18 9.79 3.29
N ASN A 377 12.21 10.37 2.09
CA ASN A 377 12.05 11.81 1.88
C ASN A 377 10.60 12.22 1.54
N ASP A 378 9.59 11.38 1.78
CA ASP A 378 8.19 11.70 1.46
C ASP A 378 8.01 12.19 0.00
N ALA A 379 8.65 11.47 -0.91
CA ALA A 379 8.70 11.77 -2.34
C ALA A 379 8.48 10.49 -3.17
N GLU A 380 7.53 9.66 -2.74
CA GLU A 380 7.17 8.40 -3.38
C GLU A 380 6.92 8.56 -4.88
N TYR A 381 7.22 7.52 -5.68
CA TYR A 381 7.04 7.58 -7.13
C TYR A 381 5.59 7.80 -7.54
N VAL A 382 4.66 7.14 -6.84
CA VAL A 382 3.22 7.26 -7.02
C VAL A 382 2.52 7.14 -5.68
N LYS A 383 1.37 7.80 -5.54
CA LYS A 383 0.43 7.65 -4.42
C LYS A 383 -0.93 7.24 -4.98
N TYR A 384 -1.65 6.40 -4.23
CA TYR A 384 -3.04 6.07 -4.52
C TYR A 384 -3.93 7.23 -4.08
N SER A 385 -4.89 7.62 -4.92
CA SER A 385 -6.00 8.48 -4.51
C SER A 385 -7.24 7.60 -4.36
N PRO A 386 -7.75 7.40 -3.12
CA PRO A 386 -9.00 6.67 -2.90
C PRO A 386 -10.19 7.31 -3.63
N ASP A 387 -10.18 8.63 -3.81
CA ASP A 387 -11.27 9.38 -4.42
C ASP A 387 -11.36 9.17 -5.94
N SER A 388 -10.22 9.16 -6.63
CA SER A 388 -10.19 8.89 -8.07
C SER A 388 -10.05 7.41 -8.40
N GLY A 389 -9.57 6.60 -7.46
CA GLY A 389 -9.17 5.22 -7.69
C GLY A 389 -7.91 5.09 -8.55
N GLU A 390 -7.19 6.19 -8.79
CA GLU A 390 -6.02 6.24 -9.68
C GLU A 390 -4.72 6.44 -8.90
N TYR A 391 -3.61 6.13 -9.57
CA TYR A 391 -2.26 6.36 -9.03
C TYR A 391 -1.57 7.48 -9.79
N ALA A 392 -1.09 8.47 -9.04
CA ALA A 392 -0.40 9.61 -9.60
C ALA A 392 0.85 9.96 -8.82
N SER A 393 1.81 10.57 -9.51
CA SER A 393 2.97 11.19 -8.86
C SER A 393 2.64 12.62 -8.48
N ASP A 394 2.99 12.99 -7.25
CA ASP A 394 2.87 14.37 -6.75
C ASP A 394 4.10 15.24 -7.07
N TRP A 395 5.02 14.75 -7.91
CA TRP A 395 6.26 15.46 -8.26
C TRP A 395 6.05 16.70 -9.15
N ASN A 396 4.80 17.00 -9.50
CA ASN A 396 4.39 18.27 -10.09
C ASN A 396 4.22 19.38 -9.04
N GLN A 397 4.19 19.04 -7.75
CA GLN A 397 4.19 19.99 -6.64
C GLN A 397 5.64 20.34 -6.30
N ASP A 398 5.99 21.63 -6.32
CA ASP A 398 7.38 22.09 -6.15
C ASP A 398 8.04 21.55 -4.86
N ALA A 399 7.30 21.53 -3.75
CA ALA A 399 7.81 21.01 -2.48
C ALA A 399 8.14 19.50 -2.54
N VAL A 400 7.32 18.71 -3.23
CA VAL A 400 7.56 17.27 -3.40
C VAL A 400 8.68 17.04 -4.41
N GLN A 401 8.74 17.86 -5.46
CA GLN A 401 9.80 17.81 -6.46
C GLN A 401 11.17 18.06 -5.84
N LEU A 402 11.30 19.04 -4.94
CA LEU A 402 12.55 19.30 -4.20
C LEU A 402 12.96 18.10 -3.35
N ARG A 403 12.02 17.47 -2.63
CA ARG A 403 12.28 16.25 -1.87
C ARG A 403 12.67 15.06 -2.77
N ALA A 404 12.07 14.95 -3.96
CA ALA A 404 12.43 13.94 -4.95
C ALA A 404 13.85 14.16 -5.52
N GLN A 405 14.23 15.43 -5.74
CA GLN A 405 15.60 15.79 -6.15
C GLN A 405 16.61 15.44 -5.06
N GLU A 406 16.30 15.76 -3.80
CA GLU A 406 17.12 15.38 -2.64
C GLU A 406 17.26 13.86 -2.52
N ALA A 407 16.16 13.11 -2.60
CA ALA A 407 16.16 11.65 -2.59
C ALA A 407 17.01 11.03 -3.71
N LEU A 408 16.94 11.59 -4.92
CA LEU A 408 17.74 11.16 -6.06
C LEU A 408 19.22 11.49 -5.86
N GLN A 409 19.54 12.66 -5.31
CA GLN A 409 20.91 13.03 -4.97
C GLN A 409 21.48 12.14 -3.87
N ILE A 410 20.70 11.80 -2.84
CA ILE A 410 21.11 10.86 -1.78
C ILE A 410 21.42 9.48 -2.36
N ALA A 411 20.56 8.97 -3.24
CA ALA A 411 20.80 7.69 -3.91
C ALA A 411 22.09 7.72 -4.74
N TYR A 412 22.35 8.83 -5.45
CA TYR A 412 23.59 9.02 -6.21
C TYR A 412 24.82 9.17 -5.31
N ASP A 413 24.72 9.93 -4.23
CA ASP A 413 25.82 10.10 -3.28
C ASP A 413 26.24 8.76 -2.67
N LEU A 414 25.27 7.88 -2.38
CA LEU A 414 25.49 6.55 -1.83
C LEU A 414 25.99 5.53 -2.86
N PHE A 415 25.39 5.45 -4.05
CA PHE A 415 25.63 4.34 -5.00
C PHE A 415 26.10 4.76 -6.39
N GLY A 416 26.16 6.06 -6.67
CA GLY A 416 26.59 6.59 -7.96
C GLY A 416 28.07 6.30 -8.23
N ALA A 417 28.43 6.13 -9.50
CA ALA A 417 29.80 5.83 -9.92
C ALA A 417 30.82 6.88 -9.46
N GLU A 418 30.40 8.15 -9.40
CA GLU A 418 31.18 9.28 -8.85
C GLU A 418 30.50 9.89 -7.62
N GLY A 419 29.68 9.11 -6.91
CA GLY A 419 28.99 9.53 -5.69
C GLY A 419 29.98 9.89 -4.58
N LYS A 420 29.68 10.96 -3.83
CA LYS A 420 30.61 11.50 -2.82
C LYS A 420 30.96 10.52 -1.70
N ASN A 421 30.12 9.52 -1.44
CA ASN A 421 30.37 8.53 -0.39
C ASN A 421 31.27 7.39 -0.88
N GLY A 422 31.64 7.33 -2.16
CA GLY A 422 32.50 6.27 -2.72
C GLY A 422 31.91 4.87 -2.59
N GLY A 423 30.59 4.77 -2.64
CA GLY A 423 29.89 3.50 -2.76
C GLY A 423 29.78 3.05 -4.21
N GLY A 424 28.85 2.15 -4.50
CA GLY A 424 28.65 1.72 -5.88
C GLY A 424 27.69 0.55 -6.07
N ILE A 425 27.51 0.20 -7.34
CA ILE A 425 26.78 -0.98 -7.77
C ILE A 425 27.81 -2.06 -8.13
N SER A 426 27.75 -3.19 -7.43
CA SER A 426 28.72 -4.29 -7.60
C SER A 426 28.55 -5.12 -8.89
N GLY A 427 27.54 -4.81 -9.72
CA GLY A 427 27.23 -5.50 -10.98
C GLY A 427 26.80 -6.96 -10.77
N GLY A 428 25.51 -7.26 -10.93
CA GLY A 428 25.01 -8.64 -10.76
C GLY A 428 24.54 -8.99 -9.34
N THR A 429 24.41 -10.30 -9.06
CA THR A 429 23.61 -10.88 -7.95
C THR A 429 24.05 -10.47 -6.54
N ILE A 430 23.13 -10.56 -5.57
CA ILE A 430 23.35 -10.33 -4.11
C ILE A 430 24.64 -10.98 -3.57
N GLY A 431 25.01 -12.17 -4.07
CA GLY A 431 26.23 -12.87 -3.65
C GLY A 431 27.53 -12.10 -3.88
N GLY A 432 27.62 -11.30 -4.95
CA GLY A 432 28.81 -10.49 -5.22
C GLY A 432 28.99 -9.36 -4.20
N SER A 433 27.90 -8.71 -3.80
CA SER A 433 27.92 -7.70 -2.74
C SER A 433 28.29 -8.30 -1.38
N TYR A 434 27.84 -9.54 -1.11
CA TYR A 434 28.25 -10.30 0.08
C TYR A 434 29.74 -10.63 0.09
N ASP A 435 30.31 -11.06 -1.03
CA ASP A 435 31.73 -11.41 -1.10
C ASP A 435 32.63 -10.20 -0.83
N LEU A 436 32.28 -9.01 -1.34
CA LEU A 436 32.98 -7.75 -1.04
C LEU A 436 32.90 -7.37 0.44
N LEU A 437 31.72 -7.53 1.04
CA LEU A 437 31.52 -7.26 2.46
C LEU A 437 32.37 -8.20 3.33
N LEU A 438 32.38 -9.49 2.98
CA LEU A 438 33.12 -10.51 3.70
C LEU A 438 34.63 -10.37 3.51
N SER A 439 35.13 -9.95 2.34
CA SER A 439 36.56 -9.74 2.12
C SER A 439 37.10 -8.49 2.82
N GLY A 440 36.22 -7.54 3.17
CA GLY A 440 36.61 -6.21 3.65
C GLY A 440 36.90 -5.22 2.52
N ASP A 441 36.53 -5.56 1.28
CA ASP A 441 36.55 -4.60 0.17
C ASP A 441 35.29 -3.72 0.15
N ALA A 442 34.30 -4.03 1.00
CA ALA A 442 33.22 -3.11 1.34
C ALA A 442 32.97 -2.99 2.84
N LEU A 443 32.67 -1.77 3.31
CA LEU A 443 32.27 -1.53 4.70
C LEU A 443 30.80 -1.94 4.93
N MET A 444 29.90 -1.57 4.02
CA MET A 444 28.47 -1.85 4.09
C MET A 444 27.94 -2.44 2.78
N SER A 445 26.86 -3.20 2.88
CA SER A 445 26.05 -3.60 1.73
C SER A 445 24.56 -3.52 2.04
N VAL A 446 23.78 -3.00 1.09
CA VAL A 446 22.32 -3.12 1.13
C VAL A 446 21.93 -4.46 0.52
N PHE A 447 21.42 -5.36 1.35
CA PHE A 447 20.84 -6.61 0.90
C PHE A 447 19.35 -6.49 0.75
N THR A 448 18.83 -7.27 -0.18
CA THR A 448 17.46 -7.18 -0.64
C THR A 448 17.00 -8.62 -0.79
N LEU A 449 15.95 -9.00 -0.07
CA LEU A 449 15.39 -10.36 0.02
C LEU A 449 16.08 -11.32 1.00
N VAL A 450 15.43 -12.49 1.13
CA VAL A 450 15.85 -13.70 1.84
C VAL A 450 16.91 -14.50 1.08
N GLY A 451 17.71 -15.27 1.83
CA GLY A 451 18.70 -16.21 1.34
C GLY A 451 20.14 -15.92 1.78
N MET A 452 20.37 -14.82 2.52
CA MET A 452 21.68 -14.47 3.08
C MET A 452 21.80 -14.80 4.57
N GLU A 453 20.72 -15.18 5.24
CA GLU A 453 20.64 -15.39 6.69
C GLU A 453 21.65 -16.44 7.14
N ASP A 454 21.69 -17.61 6.50
CA ASP A 454 22.68 -18.66 6.78
C ASP A 454 24.12 -18.16 6.64
N ARG A 455 24.39 -17.37 5.60
CA ARG A 455 25.74 -16.83 5.32
C ARG A 455 26.15 -15.76 6.33
N LEU A 456 25.20 -14.93 6.77
CA LEU A 456 25.39 -13.91 7.80
C LEU A 456 25.61 -14.56 9.16
N LEU A 457 24.81 -15.56 9.53
CA LEU A 457 24.93 -16.30 10.78
C LEU A 457 26.26 -17.06 10.86
N ALA A 458 26.66 -17.71 9.76
CA ALA A 458 27.93 -18.43 9.67
C ALA A 458 29.16 -17.50 9.81
N ASN A 459 29.01 -16.20 9.59
CA ASN A 459 30.07 -15.19 9.70
C ASN A 459 29.70 -14.08 10.68
N SER A 460 28.90 -14.41 11.70
CA SER A 460 28.37 -13.45 12.68
C SER A 460 29.45 -12.85 13.60
N ASP A 461 30.65 -13.42 13.63
CA ASP A 461 31.83 -12.84 14.26
C ASP A 461 32.41 -11.65 13.46
N ARG A 462 32.20 -11.64 12.14
CA ARG A 462 32.75 -10.64 11.20
C ARG A 462 31.70 -9.67 10.66
N LEU A 463 30.45 -10.11 10.54
CA LEU A 463 29.35 -9.37 9.95
C LEU A 463 28.24 -9.10 10.98
N ALA A 464 27.54 -7.98 10.81
CA ALA A 464 26.31 -7.66 11.52
C ALA A 464 25.35 -6.93 10.59
N VAL A 465 24.11 -6.74 11.03
CA VAL A 465 23.05 -6.07 10.28
C VAL A 465 22.51 -4.86 11.04
N MET A 466 21.85 -3.97 10.31
CA MET A 466 21.09 -2.83 10.84
C MET A 466 19.95 -2.45 9.87
N PRO A 467 18.88 -1.81 10.35
CA PRO A 467 17.75 -1.41 9.50
C PRO A 467 18.14 -0.26 8.57
N LEU A 468 17.33 0.00 7.53
CA LEU A 468 17.47 1.18 6.67
C LEU A 468 16.82 2.42 7.28
N SER A 469 16.01 2.28 8.33
CA SER A 469 15.24 3.38 8.93
C SER A 469 16.12 4.60 9.20
N ASN A 470 15.68 5.75 8.69
CA ASN A 470 16.31 7.07 8.77
C ASN A 470 17.60 7.25 7.96
N LEU A 471 18.18 6.21 7.37
CA LEU A 471 19.53 6.30 6.80
C LEU A 471 19.61 6.99 5.43
N PHE A 472 18.47 7.24 4.78
CA PHE A 472 18.39 7.81 3.44
C PHE A 472 17.70 9.18 3.44
N THR A 473 17.64 9.84 4.61
CA THR A 473 17.18 11.21 4.76
C THR A 473 17.79 11.84 6.01
N ASP A 474 17.81 13.17 6.09
CA ASP A 474 18.01 13.90 7.34
C ASP A 474 16.70 14.49 7.88
N SER A 475 15.57 14.23 7.19
CA SER A 475 14.25 14.59 7.66
C SER A 475 13.83 13.73 8.85
N GLU A 476 13.02 14.31 9.74
CA GLU A 476 12.39 13.59 10.84
C GLU A 476 10.96 13.16 10.49
N GLY A 477 10.40 12.24 11.27
CA GLY A 477 9.00 11.83 11.17
C GLY A 477 8.82 10.38 10.74
N GLU A 478 7.57 10.02 10.42
CA GLU A 478 7.21 8.66 10.05
C GLU A 478 7.85 8.24 8.73
N SER A 479 7.81 9.11 7.71
CA SER A 479 8.38 8.82 6.39
C SER A 479 9.85 8.42 6.48
N ALA A 480 10.64 9.11 7.31
CA ALA A 480 12.07 8.84 7.50
C ALA A 480 12.36 7.41 7.95
N ARG A 481 11.48 6.78 8.72
CA ARG A 481 11.69 5.42 9.22
C ARG A 481 11.31 4.33 8.23
N ARG A 482 10.56 4.68 7.18
CA ARG A 482 9.93 3.71 6.27
C ARG A 482 10.93 2.77 5.61
N ILE A 483 10.58 1.48 5.60
CA ILE A 483 11.33 0.41 4.94
C ILE A 483 10.44 -0.27 3.89
N PRO A 484 10.75 -0.15 2.59
CA PRO A 484 10.00 -0.84 1.54
C PRO A 484 9.91 -2.35 1.78
N ALA A 485 8.72 -2.93 1.70
CA ALA A 485 8.46 -4.32 1.99
C ALA A 485 7.84 -5.04 0.79
N HIS A 486 8.33 -6.26 0.51
CA HIS A 486 7.69 -7.16 -0.43
C HIS A 486 6.78 -8.10 0.35
N THR A 487 5.46 -7.98 0.19
CA THR A 487 4.49 -8.81 0.92
C THR A 487 3.99 -9.98 0.08
N ILE A 488 3.59 -11.04 0.78
CA ILE A 488 2.94 -12.24 0.24
C ILE A 488 1.63 -12.44 1.00
N SER A 489 0.56 -12.72 0.26
CA SER A 489 -0.78 -12.87 0.81
C SER A 489 -1.50 -14.09 0.25
N LEU A 490 -2.60 -14.47 0.91
CA LEU A 490 -3.54 -15.48 0.45
C LEU A 490 -4.86 -14.84 0.02
N SER A 491 -5.31 -15.14 -1.19
CA SER A 491 -6.58 -14.66 -1.75
C SER A 491 -7.54 -15.80 -2.11
N TYR A 492 -8.84 -15.50 -2.20
CA TYR A 492 -9.91 -16.46 -2.53
C TYR A 492 -10.50 -16.21 -3.92
N TYR A 493 -10.13 -17.02 -4.90
CA TYR A 493 -10.54 -16.84 -6.30
C TYR A 493 -12.03 -17.20 -6.53
N ARG A 494 -12.84 -16.20 -6.88
CA ARG A 494 -14.31 -16.33 -6.93
C ARG A 494 -14.88 -17.09 -8.13
N TYR A 495 -14.05 -17.45 -9.10
CA TYR A 495 -14.48 -18.18 -10.30
C TYR A 495 -14.04 -19.65 -10.30
N ALA A 496 -13.57 -20.17 -9.16
CA ALA A 496 -13.35 -21.59 -8.98
C ALA A 496 -14.71 -22.31 -9.01
N SER A 497 -15.05 -22.91 -10.15
CA SER A 497 -16.38 -23.50 -10.40
C SER A 497 -16.51 -24.96 -9.95
N ALA A 498 -15.40 -25.60 -9.57
CA ALA A 498 -15.35 -26.98 -9.10
C ALA A 498 -15.11 -27.08 -7.58
N VAL A 499 -15.44 -26.01 -6.83
CA VAL A 499 -15.40 -25.99 -5.36
C VAL A 499 -16.77 -25.62 -4.79
N SER A 500 -17.06 -26.10 -3.58
CA SER A 500 -18.27 -25.75 -2.81
C SER A 500 -18.02 -24.55 -1.90
N ASN A 501 -19.10 -23.92 -1.43
CA ASN A 501 -18.99 -22.87 -0.41
C ASN A 501 -18.46 -23.42 0.93
N THR A 502 -18.70 -24.70 1.26
CA THR A 502 -18.07 -25.34 2.44
C THR A 502 -16.55 -25.42 2.29
N GLN A 503 -16.04 -25.70 1.07
CA GLN A 503 -14.59 -25.64 0.80
C GLN A 503 -14.05 -24.21 0.93
N LEU A 504 -14.84 -23.18 0.62
CA LEU A 504 -14.47 -21.78 0.88
C LEU A 504 -14.35 -21.48 2.37
N CYS A 505 -15.31 -21.92 3.19
CA CYS A 505 -15.21 -21.74 4.65
C CYS A 505 -14.03 -22.52 5.24
N ALA A 506 -13.79 -23.76 4.79
CA ALA A 506 -12.65 -24.56 5.23
C ALA A 506 -11.31 -23.92 4.84
N ALA A 507 -11.24 -23.34 3.63
CA ALA A 507 -10.09 -22.57 3.18
C ALA A 507 -9.86 -21.31 4.04
N ALA A 508 -10.93 -20.63 4.45
CA ALA A 508 -10.85 -19.48 5.34
C ALA A 508 -10.30 -19.87 6.72
N LEU A 509 -10.81 -20.97 7.28
CA LEU A 509 -10.35 -21.50 8.57
C LEU A 509 -8.87 -21.85 8.52
N PHE A 510 -8.42 -22.54 7.46
CA PHE A 510 -7.01 -22.82 7.27
C PHE A 510 -6.17 -21.54 7.07
N THR A 511 -6.71 -20.51 6.41
CA THR A 511 -5.97 -19.26 6.19
C THR A 511 -5.73 -18.51 7.51
N ASP A 512 -6.73 -18.42 8.38
CA ASP A 512 -6.55 -17.85 9.72
C ASP A 512 -5.56 -18.67 10.56
N TYR A 513 -5.65 -20.00 10.49
CA TYR A 513 -4.69 -20.90 11.12
C TYR A 513 -3.26 -20.70 10.59
N LEU A 514 -3.09 -20.61 9.27
CA LEU A 514 -1.80 -20.36 8.64
C LEU A 514 -1.22 -19.01 9.06
N SER A 515 -2.06 -17.97 9.09
CA SER A 515 -1.69 -16.62 9.49
C SER A 515 -1.24 -16.57 10.96
N SER A 516 -1.94 -17.25 11.88
CA SER A 516 -1.56 -17.34 13.30
C SER A 516 -0.30 -18.20 13.54
N HIS A 517 0.03 -19.12 12.65
CA HIS A 517 1.24 -19.95 12.72
C HIS A 517 2.42 -19.40 11.90
N SER A 518 2.31 -18.16 11.41
CA SER A 518 3.32 -17.54 10.55
C SER A 518 4.66 -17.31 11.25
N TYR A 519 4.77 -17.44 12.58
CA TYR A 519 6.06 -17.44 13.30
C TYR A 519 7.01 -18.53 12.79
N LYS A 520 6.49 -19.65 12.26
CA LYS A 520 7.34 -20.70 11.64
C LYS A 520 8.02 -20.24 10.35
N LEU A 521 7.41 -19.29 9.63
CA LEU A 521 8.02 -18.69 8.44
C LEU A 521 9.23 -17.82 8.82
N ALA A 522 9.23 -17.24 10.03
CA ALA A 522 10.31 -16.42 10.56
C ALA A 522 11.63 -17.19 10.69
N GLU A 523 11.58 -18.51 10.89
CA GLU A 523 12.75 -19.37 10.96
C GLU A 523 13.53 -19.43 9.64
N TYR A 524 12.90 -18.99 8.55
CA TYR A 524 13.47 -18.95 7.19
C TYR A 524 13.64 -17.52 6.67
N GLY A 525 13.66 -16.53 7.58
CA GLY A 525 13.91 -15.13 7.26
C GLY A 525 12.69 -14.36 6.75
N LEU A 526 11.49 -14.93 6.88
CA LEU A 526 10.23 -14.35 6.40
C LEU A 526 9.49 -13.68 7.57
N ILE A 527 9.27 -12.38 7.50
CA ILE A 527 8.75 -11.59 8.62
C ILE A 527 7.22 -11.75 8.66
N PRO A 528 6.62 -12.29 9.75
CA PRO A 528 5.18 -12.42 9.89
C PRO A 528 4.45 -11.09 9.73
N MET A 529 3.25 -11.11 9.13
CA MET A 529 2.44 -9.90 8.94
C MET A 529 1.27 -9.74 9.91
N ARG A 530 1.06 -10.72 10.80
CA ARG A 530 0.07 -10.66 11.87
C ARG A 530 0.72 -10.15 13.15
N LYS A 531 0.18 -9.09 13.74
CA LYS A 531 0.71 -8.42 14.94
C LYS A 531 0.66 -9.32 16.16
N SER A 532 -0.45 -10.01 16.39
CA SER A 532 -0.55 -11.01 17.47
C SER A 532 0.53 -12.10 17.39
N VAL A 533 1.03 -12.42 16.19
CA VAL A 533 2.18 -13.32 16.02
C VAL A 533 3.50 -12.63 16.34
N LEU A 534 3.69 -11.39 15.94
CA LEU A 534 4.89 -10.60 16.29
C LEU A 534 5.00 -10.34 17.80
N GLU A 535 3.87 -10.35 18.51
CA GLU A 535 3.76 -10.20 19.97
C GLU A 535 3.80 -11.54 20.73
N SER A 536 3.72 -12.67 20.03
CA SER A 536 3.70 -14.02 20.62
C SER A 536 5.04 -14.40 21.26
N ASP A 537 5.00 -15.31 22.23
CA ASP A 537 6.21 -15.86 22.86
C ASP A 537 7.08 -16.61 21.86
N GLU A 538 6.47 -17.33 20.92
CA GLU A 538 7.12 -18.09 19.85
C GLU A 538 8.02 -17.19 18.99
N TYR A 539 7.58 -15.95 18.73
CA TYR A 539 8.35 -14.98 18.00
C TYR A 539 9.28 -14.18 18.92
N VAL A 540 8.75 -13.49 19.92
CA VAL A 540 9.49 -12.55 20.78
C VAL A 540 10.66 -13.24 21.49
N ASN A 541 10.42 -14.43 22.06
CA ASN A 541 11.39 -15.18 22.85
C ASN A 541 12.04 -16.33 22.07
N SER A 542 11.95 -16.34 20.74
CA SER A 542 12.50 -17.39 19.88
C SER A 542 14.00 -17.62 20.11
N ALA A 543 14.37 -18.88 20.32
CA ALA A 543 15.78 -19.30 20.34
C ALA A 543 16.38 -19.46 18.93
N ASN A 544 15.56 -19.35 17.87
CA ASN A 544 16.01 -19.53 16.51
C ASN A 544 16.92 -18.34 16.09
N PRO A 545 18.16 -18.60 15.62
CA PRO A 545 19.09 -17.53 15.28
C PRO A 545 18.63 -16.68 14.09
N THR A 546 17.91 -17.26 13.13
CA THR A 546 17.34 -16.53 11.99
C THR A 546 16.27 -15.56 12.44
N VAL A 547 15.38 -15.98 13.35
CA VAL A 547 14.35 -15.10 13.92
C VAL A 547 14.99 -13.91 14.64
N ASN A 548 16.06 -14.14 15.40
CA ASN A 548 16.78 -13.07 16.09
C ASN A 548 17.57 -12.16 15.12
N LEU A 549 17.96 -12.66 13.95
CA LEU A 549 18.57 -11.85 12.91
C LEU A 549 17.55 -10.92 12.25
N ILE A 550 16.40 -11.44 11.81
CA ILE A 550 15.42 -10.63 11.06
C ILE A 550 14.74 -9.55 11.89
N LYS A 551 14.63 -9.72 13.22
CA LYS A 551 14.19 -8.66 14.15
C LYS A 551 15.07 -7.41 14.09
N GLN A 552 16.30 -7.52 13.59
CA GLN A 552 17.21 -6.38 13.43
C GLN A 552 17.04 -5.66 12.07
N TYR A 553 16.16 -6.15 11.18
CA TYR A 553 15.95 -5.55 9.86
C TYR A 553 15.08 -4.28 9.91
N GLY A 554 14.32 -4.09 10.99
CA GLY A 554 13.49 -2.92 11.23
C GLY A 554 12.23 -3.28 12.00
N ASP A 555 11.55 -2.26 12.50
CA ASP A 555 10.22 -2.41 13.08
C ASP A 555 9.21 -2.72 11.96
N PRO A 556 8.43 -3.81 12.04
CA PRO A 556 7.38 -4.10 11.08
C PRO A 556 6.38 -2.96 10.88
N ASP A 557 6.12 -2.12 11.90
CA ASP A 557 5.22 -0.97 11.76
C ASP A 557 5.81 0.15 10.87
N ASP A 558 7.13 0.17 10.67
CA ASP A 558 7.80 1.08 9.74
C ASP A 558 7.83 0.50 8.30
N PHE A 559 7.23 -0.66 8.03
CA PHE A 559 7.21 -1.21 6.69
C PHE A 559 6.35 -0.37 5.74
N PHE A 560 6.79 -0.28 4.50
CA PHE A 560 6.15 0.51 3.47
C PHE A 560 5.84 -0.33 2.24
N THR A 561 4.60 -0.22 1.78
CA THR A 561 4.11 -0.83 0.54
C THR A 561 3.40 0.24 -0.29
N ILE A 562 3.20 -0.07 -1.57
CA ILE A 562 2.33 0.75 -2.42
C ILE A 562 0.92 0.21 -2.28
N ASP A 563 0.02 1.05 -1.78
CA ASP A 563 -1.40 0.75 -1.57
C ASP A 563 -2.02 0.05 -2.78
N GLY A 564 -2.70 -1.09 -2.62
CA GLY A 564 -3.56 -1.74 -3.62
C GLY A 564 -3.12 -1.84 -5.09
N TYR A 565 -1.84 -1.60 -5.43
CA TYR A 565 -1.53 -1.03 -6.75
C TYR A 565 -1.44 -2.05 -7.87
N LYS A 566 -2.37 -1.92 -8.81
CA LYS A 566 -2.32 -2.56 -10.14
C LYS A 566 -1.09 -2.02 -10.86
N TYR A 567 -0.20 -2.89 -11.37
CA TYR A 567 1.02 -2.50 -12.09
C TYR A 567 2.18 -1.90 -11.25
N ALA A 568 2.17 -2.01 -9.91
CA ALA A 568 3.28 -1.56 -9.06
C ALA A 568 4.65 -2.01 -9.56
N LYS A 569 4.75 -3.28 -9.92
CA LYS A 569 5.96 -3.86 -10.48
C LYS A 569 6.39 -3.19 -11.79
N GLU A 570 5.45 -2.86 -12.68
CA GLU A 570 5.81 -2.19 -13.93
C GLU A 570 6.35 -0.78 -13.68
N ILE A 571 5.67 0.00 -12.84
CA ILE A 571 6.09 1.38 -12.54
C ILE A 571 7.43 1.37 -11.81
N VAL A 572 7.52 0.70 -10.67
CA VAL A 572 8.71 0.75 -9.83
C VAL A 572 9.90 0.13 -10.54
N ASN A 573 9.74 -1.09 -11.06
CA ASN A 573 10.86 -1.83 -11.63
C ASN A 573 11.27 -1.29 -13.01
N LYS A 574 10.32 -1.14 -13.93
CA LYS A 574 10.65 -0.79 -15.33
C LYS A 574 10.77 0.71 -15.55
N VAL A 575 9.87 1.50 -14.98
CA VAL A 575 9.85 2.95 -15.20
C VAL A 575 10.86 3.62 -14.28
N CYS A 576 10.70 3.52 -12.96
CA CYS A 576 11.53 4.29 -12.04
C CYS A 576 12.95 3.73 -11.92
N ALA A 577 13.10 2.42 -11.65
CA ALA A 577 14.40 1.83 -11.39
C ALA A 577 15.22 1.58 -12.68
N GLU A 578 14.69 0.79 -13.62
CA GLU A 578 15.45 0.35 -14.80
C GLU A 578 15.68 1.45 -15.82
N LYS A 579 14.63 2.19 -16.18
CA LYS A 579 14.72 3.22 -17.22
C LYS A 579 15.46 4.47 -16.74
N TYR A 580 15.42 4.75 -15.43
CA TYR A 580 15.91 6.02 -14.94
C TYR A 580 16.93 5.97 -13.79
N LEU A 581 16.60 5.37 -12.64
CA LEU A 581 17.51 5.40 -11.47
C LEU A 581 18.84 4.74 -11.79
N LEU A 582 18.82 3.51 -12.31
CA LEU A 582 20.05 2.75 -12.59
C LEU A 582 20.95 3.47 -13.61
N PRO A 583 20.44 3.93 -14.77
CA PRO A 583 21.24 4.76 -15.67
C PRO A 583 21.79 6.02 -15.00
N PHE A 584 21.01 6.70 -14.16
CA PHE A 584 21.45 7.90 -13.46
C PHE A 584 22.63 7.62 -12.51
N LEU A 585 22.61 6.49 -11.80
CA LEU A 585 23.70 6.06 -10.92
C LEU A 585 25.01 5.79 -11.69
N GLU A 586 24.96 5.57 -13.01
CA GLU A 586 26.15 5.38 -13.85
C GLU A 586 26.69 6.70 -14.44
N THR A 587 26.02 7.84 -14.22
CA THR A 587 26.44 9.16 -14.73
C THR A 587 27.34 9.94 -13.75
N ASP A 588 27.64 11.20 -14.07
CA ASP A 588 28.33 12.15 -13.18
C ASP A 588 27.37 12.85 -12.19
N GLY A 589 26.10 12.43 -12.15
CA GLY A 589 25.08 12.93 -11.25
C GLY A 589 24.57 14.33 -11.59
N LYS A 590 25.01 14.93 -12.71
CA LYS A 590 24.51 16.23 -13.14
C LYS A 590 23.11 16.12 -13.73
N GLY A 591 22.33 17.20 -13.61
CA GLY A 591 21.01 17.30 -14.22
C GLY A 591 19.89 16.59 -13.43
N VAL A 592 19.97 16.60 -12.10
CA VAL A 592 18.97 15.99 -11.20
C VAL A 592 17.57 16.55 -11.48
N ALA A 593 17.44 17.87 -11.63
CA ALA A 593 16.16 18.52 -11.87
C ALA A 593 15.53 18.10 -13.21
N GLU A 594 16.32 18.12 -14.29
CA GLU A 594 15.89 17.68 -15.62
C GLU A 594 15.54 16.18 -15.64
N THR A 595 16.25 15.39 -14.85
CA THR A 595 15.98 13.97 -14.67
C THR A 595 14.62 13.77 -13.99
N ILE A 596 14.38 14.41 -12.84
CA ILE A 596 13.09 14.33 -12.13
C ILE A 596 11.95 14.83 -13.02
N GLU A 597 12.12 15.95 -13.74
CA GLU A 597 11.10 16.47 -14.65
C GLU A 597 10.74 15.45 -15.76
N SER A 598 11.75 14.75 -16.30
CA SER A 598 11.56 13.67 -17.27
C SER A 598 10.77 12.50 -16.68
N TRP A 599 11.00 12.15 -15.41
CA TRP A 599 10.26 11.08 -14.73
C TRP A 599 8.80 11.47 -14.53
N THR A 600 8.55 12.69 -14.05
CA THR A 600 7.20 13.22 -13.84
C THR A 600 6.36 13.09 -15.11
N ARG A 601 6.91 13.51 -16.26
CA ARG A 601 6.24 13.35 -17.57
C ARG A 601 6.00 11.88 -17.94
N SER A 602 6.93 10.98 -17.63
CA SER A 602 6.81 9.56 -17.94
C SER A 602 5.84 8.80 -17.04
N ILE A 603 5.69 9.21 -15.78
CA ILE A 603 4.74 8.61 -14.84
C ILE A 603 3.33 9.13 -15.16
N GLN A 604 3.16 10.42 -15.41
CA GLN A 604 1.88 11.03 -15.79
C GLN A 604 1.30 10.50 -17.11
N THR A 605 2.14 10.14 -18.09
CA THR A 605 1.68 9.53 -19.35
C THR A 605 1.20 8.08 -19.19
N LYS A 606 1.36 7.51 -18.00
CA LYS A 606 0.95 6.16 -17.63
C LYS A 606 -0.09 6.14 -16.49
N ILE A 607 -0.85 7.21 -16.25
CA ILE A 607 -1.90 7.19 -15.21
C ILE A 607 -2.83 5.98 -15.45
N TYR A 608 -3.00 5.16 -14.41
CA TYR A 608 -3.69 3.85 -14.40
C TYR A 608 -4.87 3.87 -13.45
#